data_AF-K9DDJ4-F1
#
_entry.id   AF-K9DDJ4-F1
#
_cell.length_a   1.000
_cell.length_b   1.000
_cell.length_c   1.000
_cell.angle_alpha   90.00
_cell.angle_beta   90.00
_cell.angle_gamma   90.00
#
_symmetry.space_group_name_H-M   'P 1'
#
loop_
_entity.id
_entity.type
_entity.pdbx_description
1 polymer ?
#
loop_
_entity_poly.entity_id
_entity_poly.type
_entity_poly.pdbx_seq_one_letter_code
_entity_poly.pdbx_strand_id
1 'polypeptide(L)'
;MNSSFRPYGYKLPVNPQQKQGSIAQGFVTPKKDRTPQVQCIPPKRVLPIVFIPGIMGSNLRMNQKRQDKLKQKHNISWRPDNSTVTIQQFDDTPAERQSRLDPKITEVDIYEPEHNRTGNSTETADQRNEAVRYSNGYGGWRRLDGPLLQGDLPGSKNGRTQDQKARARGWGEVYFGSYQSILATCENKLNSAFSGGSLERYLGNHIVGVDPSKWQAHPNFSMKPLDENYIREAVKECWFPVHAMGYNWLKSNRLSGIAIAKRICSLIENYRKQGFECEKVILVTHSMGGLVHLVIHNSSVSKFA
;
A
#
# COMPACT_ATOMS: atom_id res chain seq x y z
N MET A 1 -10.59 -0.24 -38.48
CA MET A 1 -10.34 -0.63 -37.08
C MET A 1 -8.89 -1.08 -36.94
N ASN A 2 -7.98 -0.18 -36.60
CA ASN A 2 -6.58 -0.51 -36.33
C ASN A 2 -6.14 0.31 -35.10
N SER A 3 -6.45 -0.21 -33.92
CA SER A 3 -5.92 0.32 -32.65
C SER A 3 -4.75 -0.57 -32.22
N SER A 4 -3.63 -0.45 -32.94
CA SER A 4 -2.37 -1.09 -32.58
C SER A 4 -1.60 -0.19 -31.62
N PHE A 5 -2.12 0.03 -30.41
CA PHE A 5 -1.33 0.70 -29.37
C PHE A 5 -0.32 -0.29 -28.78
N ARG A 6 0.69 -0.65 -29.57
CA ARG A 6 1.91 -1.30 -29.12
C ARG A 6 2.98 -0.21 -29.00
N PRO A 7 3.54 0.08 -27.81
CA PRO A 7 4.63 1.04 -27.70
C PRO A 7 5.93 0.35 -28.12
N TYR A 8 6.10 0.11 -29.42
CA TYR A 8 7.38 -0.33 -29.97
C TYR A 8 8.31 0.87 -30.04
N GLY A 9 9.34 0.86 -29.21
CA GLY A 9 10.33 1.92 -29.13
C GLY A 9 11.39 1.67 -28.07
N TYR A 10 12.52 2.36 -28.15
CA TYR A 10 13.52 2.34 -27.08
C TYR A 10 12.92 2.98 -25.83
N LYS A 11 12.79 2.21 -24.75
CA LYS A 11 12.29 2.72 -23.49
C LYS A 11 13.34 3.62 -22.86
N LEU A 12 12.97 4.87 -22.62
CA LEU A 12 13.87 5.80 -21.95
C LEU A 12 13.89 5.51 -20.46
N PRO A 13 15.06 5.57 -19.80
CA PRO A 13 15.13 5.48 -18.36
C PRO A 13 14.35 6.64 -17.76
N VAL A 14 13.36 6.32 -16.94
CA VAL A 14 12.61 7.30 -16.16
C VAL A 14 13.16 7.31 -14.75
N ASN A 15 13.38 8.49 -14.18
CA ASN A 15 13.64 8.64 -12.76
C ASN A 15 12.34 9.03 -12.05
N PRO A 16 11.60 8.08 -11.43
CA PRO A 16 10.29 8.38 -10.83
C PRO A 16 10.41 9.40 -9.68
N GLN A 17 11.61 9.55 -9.10
CA GLN A 17 11.88 10.43 -7.96
C GLN A 17 12.12 11.88 -8.39
N GLN A 18 12.36 12.14 -9.69
CA GLN A 18 12.50 13.49 -10.24
C GLN A 18 11.27 13.87 -11.06
N LYS A 19 10.53 14.89 -10.59
CA LYS A 19 9.32 15.41 -11.26
C LYS A 19 8.35 14.31 -11.72
N GLN A 20 8.06 13.30 -10.89
CA GLN A 20 7.14 12.17 -11.21
C GLN A 20 7.58 11.30 -12.39
N GLY A 21 8.86 11.34 -12.77
CA GLY A 21 9.29 10.67 -13.99
C GLY A 21 8.79 11.35 -15.26
N SER A 22 8.42 12.64 -15.20
CA SER A 22 8.11 13.46 -16.39
C SER A 22 9.36 13.89 -17.17
N ILE A 23 10.55 13.73 -16.59
CA ILE A 23 11.82 13.96 -17.29
C ILE A 23 12.45 12.62 -17.62
N ALA A 24 12.82 12.45 -18.90
CA ALA A 24 13.70 11.38 -19.35
C ALA A 24 14.83 11.95 -20.19
N GLN A 25 15.95 11.23 -20.22
CA GLN A 25 17.09 11.54 -21.08
C GLN A 25 17.09 10.57 -22.26
N GLY A 26 17.06 11.12 -23.48
CA GLY A 26 17.19 10.36 -24.72
C GLY A 26 18.63 10.22 -25.18
N PHE A 27 18.83 9.46 -26.25
CA PHE A 27 20.09 9.30 -26.96
C PHE A 27 19.90 9.53 -28.46
N VAL A 28 20.98 9.86 -29.16
CA VAL A 28 20.93 9.98 -30.63
C VAL A 28 21.03 8.59 -31.28
N THR A 29 20.29 8.38 -32.36
CA THR A 29 20.34 7.15 -33.18
C THR A 29 20.75 7.48 -34.62
N PRO A 30 21.32 6.52 -35.38
CA PRO A 30 21.59 6.72 -36.80
C PRO A 30 20.32 7.07 -37.59
N LYS A 31 20.43 7.91 -38.64
CA LYS A 31 19.27 8.35 -39.46
C LYS A 31 18.39 7.23 -40.02
N LYS A 32 18.97 6.04 -40.23
CA LYS A 32 18.26 4.85 -40.73
C LYS A 32 17.38 4.19 -39.67
N ASP A 33 17.67 4.40 -38.39
CA ASP A 33 16.88 3.88 -37.29
C ASP A 33 15.70 4.80 -37.02
N ARG A 34 14.50 4.36 -37.41
CA ARG A 34 13.24 5.09 -37.22
C ARG A 34 12.48 4.64 -35.96
N THR A 35 13.12 3.83 -35.11
CA THR A 35 12.51 3.34 -33.87
C THR A 35 12.33 4.52 -32.89
N PRO A 36 11.09 4.84 -32.45
CA PRO A 36 10.87 5.96 -31.56
C PRO A 36 11.46 5.67 -30.17
N GLN A 37 11.92 6.71 -29.48
CA GLN A 37 12.22 6.65 -28.05
C GLN A 37 10.94 6.98 -27.27
N VAL A 38 10.55 6.12 -26.34
CA VAL A 38 9.26 6.19 -25.65
C VAL A 38 9.46 6.31 -24.15
N GLN A 39 8.90 7.37 -23.58
CA GLN A 39 8.78 7.58 -22.13
C GLN A 39 7.35 7.26 -21.69
N CYS A 40 7.20 6.44 -20.64
CA CYS A 40 5.92 6.22 -20.00
C CYS A 40 5.87 7.08 -18.74
N ILE A 41 4.86 7.94 -18.60
CA ILE A 41 4.68 8.81 -17.45
C ILE A 41 3.45 8.33 -16.67
N PRO A 42 3.50 8.24 -15.34
CA PRO A 42 2.32 7.93 -14.55
C PRO A 42 1.23 9.00 -14.74
N PRO A 43 -0.05 8.65 -14.48
CA PRO A 43 -1.11 9.65 -14.45
C PRO A 43 -0.84 10.74 -13.40
N LYS A 44 -1.27 11.97 -13.70
CA LYS A 44 -1.11 13.12 -12.81
C LYS A 44 -2.02 13.01 -11.57
N ARG A 45 -3.24 12.50 -11.75
CA ARG A 45 -4.21 12.26 -10.68
C ARG A 45 -3.85 10.99 -9.92
N VAL A 46 -3.80 11.10 -8.60
CA VAL A 46 -3.61 9.96 -7.69
C VAL A 46 -4.77 9.89 -6.71
N LEU A 47 -5.32 8.69 -6.53
CA LEU A 47 -6.39 8.41 -5.57
C LEU A 47 -5.95 7.23 -4.70
N PRO A 48 -5.20 7.48 -3.61
CA PRO A 48 -4.70 6.42 -2.74
C PRO A 48 -5.82 5.60 -2.14
N ILE A 49 -5.59 4.29 -2.05
CA ILE A 49 -6.43 3.37 -1.28
C ILE A 49 -5.72 3.14 0.04
N VAL A 50 -6.38 3.48 1.14
CA VAL A 50 -5.83 3.28 2.49
C VAL A 50 -6.58 2.15 3.15
N PHE A 51 -5.88 1.04 3.36
CA PHE A 51 -6.37 -0.11 4.10
C PHE A 51 -6.18 0.09 5.60
N ILE A 52 -7.26 -0.03 6.37
CA ILE A 52 -7.26 0.01 7.84
C ILE A 52 -7.61 -1.40 8.35
N PRO A 53 -6.70 -2.09 9.05
CA PRO A 53 -6.89 -3.47 9.48
C PRO A 53 -7.93 -3.60 10.59
N GLY A 54 -8.23 -4.83 11.00
CA GLY A 54 -9.18 -5.14 12.06
C GLY A 54 -8.55 -5.42 13.42
N ILE A 55 -9.31 -6.16 14.23
CA ILE A 55 -8.90 -6.67 15.55
C ILE A 55 -7.55 -7.37 15.44
N MET A 56 -6.58 -6.95 16.26
CA MET A 56 -5.22 -7.50 16.30
C MET A 56 -4.52 -7.54 14.93
N GLY A 57 -4.99 -6.75 13.97
CA GLY A 57 -4.54 -6.80 12.59
C GLY A 57 -3.33 -5.91 12.29
N SER A 58 -2.80 -5.20 13.29
CA SER A 58 -1.58 -4.38 13.15
C SER A 58 -0.45 -4.96 13.98
N ASN A 59 0.75 -5.00 13.42
CA ASN A 59 1.97 -5.37 14.12
C ASN A 59 2.31 -4.28 15.15
N LEU A 60 2.56 -4.68 16.39
CA LEU A 60 2.92 -3.79 17.49
C LEU A 60 4.32 -4.10 18.01
N ARG A 61 5.03 -3.03 18.37
CA ARG A 61 6.29 -3.10 19.11
C ARG A 61 6.19 -2.37 20.43
N MET A 62 6.99 -2.80 21.39
CA MET A 62 7.23 -2.10 22.65
C MET A 62 8.12 -0.90 22.39
N ASN A 63 7.87 0.20 23.10
CA ASN A 63 8.83 1.30 23.13
C ASN A 63 10.11 0.90 23.87
N GLN A 64 11.17 1.69 23.67
CA GLN A 64 12.49 1.42 24.26
C GLN A 64 12.41 1.24 25.78
N LYS A 65 11.67 2.12 26.47
CA LYS A 65 11.49 2.07 27.94
C LYS A 65 10.93 0.73 28.43
N ARG A 66 9.95 0.15 27.73
CA ARG A 66 9.40 -1.16 28.11
C ARG A 66 10.36 -2.28 27.77
N GLN A 67 10.98 -2.23 26.59
CA GLN A 67 11.96 -3.24 26.20
C GLN A 67 13.09 -3.35 27.23
N ASP A 68 13.64 -2.22 27.67
CA ASP A 68 14.70 -2.16 28.67
C ASP A 68 14.23 -2.72 30.02
N LYS A 69 13.01 -2.35 30.44
CA LYS A 69 12.42 -2.85 31.70
C LYS A 69 12.25 -4.37 31.69
N LEU A 70 11.87 -4.96 30.56
CA LEU A 70 11.69 -6.40 30.40
C LEU A 70 12.99 -7.14 30.05
N LYS A 71 14.11 -6.43 29.86
CA LYS A 71 15.41 -6.98 29.46
C LYS A 71 15.31 -7.87 28.21
N GLN A 72 14.44 -7.50 27.28
CA GLN A 72 14.16 -8.25 26.05
C GLN A 72 15.14 -7.86 24.94
N LYS A 73 15.65 -8.85 24.20
CA LYS A 73 16.57 -8.63 23.07
C LYS A 73 15.90 -8.02 21.83
N HIS A 74 14.57 -8.11 21.75
CA HIS A 74 13.75 -7.52 20.70
C HIS A 74 12.60 -6.73 21.31
N ASN A 75 12.01 -5.83 20.53
CA ASN A 75 10.82 -5.09 20.96
C ASN A 75 9.49 -5.59 20.38
N ILE A 76 9.41 -6.80 19.79
CA ILE A 76 8.13 -7.34 19.29
C ILE A 76 7.12 -7.46 20.43
N SER A 77 6.01 -6.73 20.33
CA SER A 77 4.86 -6.89 21.21
C SER A 77 3.83 -7.83 20.60
N TRP A 78 3.52 -7.67 19.32
CA TRP A 78 2.59 -8.51 18.58
C TRP A 78 2.96 -8.52 17.09
N ARG A 79 3.26 -9.69 16.54
CA ARG A 79 3.53 -9.86 15.10
C ARG A 79 3.28 -11.30 14.66
N PRO A 80 2.06 -11.63 14.21
CA PRO A 80 1.69 -12.99 13.84
C PRO A 80 2.52 -13.57 12.69
N ASP A 81 3.01 -12.73 11.77
CA ASP A 81 3.86 -13.17 10.65
C ASP A 81 5.26 -13.64 11.11
N ASN A 82 5.69 -13.30 12.33
CA ASN A 82 6.96 -13.76 12.89
C ASN A 82 6.70 -15.00 13.77
N SER A 83 6.78 -16.18 13.16
CA SER A 83 6.51 -17.45 13.83
C SER A 83 7.47 -17.73 14.98
N THR A 84 8.76 -17.43 14.83
CA THR A 84 9.79 -17.65 15.87
C THR A 84 9.40 -16.98 17.19
N VAL A 85 9.01 -15.71 17.15
CA VAL A 85 8.61 -14.97 18.35
C VAL A 85 7.19 -15.31 18.78
N THR A 86 6.27 -15.50 17.84
CA THR A 86 4.88 -15.85 18.17
C THR A 86 4.76 -17.19 18.90
N ILE A 87 5.55 -18.19 18.52
CA ILE A 87 5.60 -19.49 19.20
C ILE A 87 6.12 -19.34 20.62
N GLN A 88 7.20 -18.58 20.82
CA GLN A 88 7.73 -18.32 22.17
C GLN A 88 6.72 -17.59 23.07
N GLN A 89 5.97 -16.64 22.50
CA GLN A 89 4.95 -15.89 23.22
C GLN A 89 3.72 -16.74 23.63
N PHE A 90 3.56 -17.94 23.08
CA PHE A 90 2.49 -18.86 23.48
C PHE A 90 2.65 -19.28 24.93
N ASP A 91 3.89 -19.51 25.38
CA ASP A 91 4.22 -19.96 26.74
C ASP A 91 4.32 -18.80 27.75
N ASP A 92 4.17 -17.54 27.31
CA ASP A 92 4.17 -16.37 28.20
C ASP A 92 3.13 -16.53 29.32
N THR A 93 3.52 -16.26 30.56
CA THR A 93 2.61 -16.16 31.70
C THR A 93 1.61 -15.01 31.53
N PRO A 94 0.48 -15.01 32.26
CA PRO A 94 -0.46 -13.88 32.23
C PRO A 94 0.19 -12.51 32.52
N ALA A 95 1.16 -12.46 33.44
CA ALA A 95 1.87 -11.23 33.80
C ALA A 95 2.80 -10.73 32.68
N GLU A 96 3.46 -11.65 31.96
CA GLU A 96 4.30 -11.32 30.80
C GLU A 96 3.44 -10.80 29.65
N ARG A 97 2.32 -11.47 29.35
CA ARG A 97 1.34 -11.02 28.33
C ARG A 97 0.81 -9.63 28.64
N GLN A 98 0.39 -9.39 29.88
CA GLN A 98 -0.09 -8.07 30.32
C GLN A 98 1.00 -6.99 30.20
N SER A 99 2.24 -7.33 30.53
CA SER A 99 3.37 -6.41 30.43
C SER A 99 3.75 -6.07 28.99
N ARG A 100 3.61 -7.03 28.08
CA ARG A 100 3.91 -6.91 26.65
C ARG A 100 2.80 -6.17 25.89
N LEU A 101 1.54 -6.43 26.21
CA LEU A 101 0.35 -5.88 25.55
C LEU A 101 -0.24 -4.68 26.33
N ASP A 102 0.60 -3.71 26.66
CA ASP A 102 0.18 -2.48 27.36
C ASP A 102 -0.01 -1.32 26.36
N PRO A 103 -1.22 -0.74 26.25
CA PRO A 103 -1.52 0.33 25.30
C PRO A 103 -0.68 1.59 25.50
N LYS A 104 -0.15 1.85 26.70
CA LYS A 104 0.62 3.08 26.98
C LYS A 104 2.04 3.04 26.44
N ILE A 105 2.58 1.84 26.21
CA ILE A 105 3.98 1.62 25.87
C ILE A 105 4.17 0.81 24.60
N THR A 106 3.07 0.42 23.94
CA THR A 106 3.09 -0.18 22.61
C THR A 106 2.82 0.87 21.54
N GLU A 107 3.46 0.68 20.39
CA GLU A 107 3.29 1.47 19.19
C GLU A 107 3.22 0.56 17.96
N VAL A 108 2.73 1.10 16.85
CA VAL A 108 2.69 0.38 15.57
C VAL A 108 4.13 0.16 15.10
N ASP A 109 4.42 -1.04 14.61
CA ASP A 109 5.72 -1.36 14.05
C ASP A 109 5.82 -0.86 12.61
N ILE A 110 6.20 0.42 12.46
CA ILE A 110 6.30 1.12 11.17
C ILE A 110 7.63 0.78 10.48
N TYR A 111 7.57 0.64 9.16
CA TYR A 111 8.77 0.47 8.32
C TYR A 111 9.56 1.79 8.22
N GLU A 112 10.70 1.85 8.89
CA GLU A 112 11.58 3.03 8.96
C GLU A 112 13.02 2.65 8.56
N PRO A 113 13.39 2.72 7.26
CA PRO A 113 14.71 2.31 6.78
C PRO A 113 15.90 3.02 7.43
N GLU A 114 15.74 4.30 7.77
CA GLU A 114 16.83 5.14 8.29
C GLU A 114 17.03 5.01 9.80
N HIS A 115 15.93 4.89 10.56
CA HIS A 115 15.97 4.98 12.02
C HIS A 115 15.75 3.65 12.73
N ASN A 116 15.34 2.60 12.01
CA ASN A 116 14.99 1.24 12.44
C ASN A 116 15.17 0.92 13.95
N ARG A 117 14.22 1.37 14.78
CA ARG A 117 14.28 1.22 16.25
C ARG A 117 13.69 -0.11 16.70
N THR A 118 14.38 -1.22 16.43
CA THR A 118 13.88 -2.56 16.78
C THR A 118 14.44 -3.11 18.09
N GLY A 119 15.40 -2.37 18.67
CA GLY A 119 16.12 -2.78 19.86
C GLY A 119 17.19 -3.86 19.59
N ASN A 120 17.35 -4.30 18.34
CA ASN A 120 18.48 -5.09 17.88
C ASN A 120 19.28 -4.25 16.88
N SER A 121 20.50 -3.86 17.23
CA SER A 121 21.35 -2.99 16.40
C SER A 121 21.78 -3.63 15.06
N THR A 122 21.65 -4.95 14.92
CA THR A 122 22.00 -5.67 13.69
C THR A 122 20.78 -5.95 12.79
N GLU A 123 19.56 -5.76 13.30
CA GLU A 123 18.35 -5.93 12.50
C GLU A 123 18.13 -4.67 11.65
N THR A 124 17.83 -4.86 10.38
CA THR A 124 17.44 -3.80 9.43
C THR A 124 15.92 -3.71 9.31
N ALA A 125 15.40 -2.57 8.83
CA ALA A 125 13.96 -2.43 8.60
C ALA A 125 13.43 -3.44 7.57
N ASP A 126 14.29 -3.87 6.64
CA ASP A 126 13.97 -4.86 5.63
C ASP A 126 13.88 -6.27 6.18
N GLN A 127 14.83 -6.68 7.04
CA GLN A 127 14.73 -7.93 7.79
C GLN A 127 13.49 -7.90 8.69
N ARG A 128 13.26 -6.77 9.38
CA ARG A 128 12.10 -6.56 10.24
C ARG A 128 10.79 -6.77 9.49
N ASN A 129 10.70 -6.43 8.22
CA ASN A 129 9.47 -6.49 7.42
C ASN A 129 9.55 -7.53 6.29
N GLU A 130 10.35 -8.57 6.48
CA GLU A 130 10.65 -9.56 5.44
C GLU A 130 9.44 -10.38 4.96
N ALA A 131 8.40 -10.49 5.79
CA ALA A 131 7.14 -11.14 5.46
C ALA A 131 6.43 -10.45 4.27
N VAL A 132 6.66 -9.15 4.08
CA VAL A 132 6.11 -8.41 2.94
C VAL A 132 6.87 -8.80 1.67
N ARG A 133 6.23 -9.69 0.89
CA ARG A 133 6.67 -10.15 -0.43
C ARG A 133 5.54 -9.95 -1.43
N TYR A 134 5.71 -8.99 -2.33
CA TYR A 134 4.74 -8.74 -3.40
C TYR A 134 5.19 -9.45 -4.67
N SER A 135 4.46 -10.47 -5.12
CA SER A 135 4.80 -11.26 -6.31
C SER A 135 3.74 -11.22 -7.43
N ASN A 136 2.57 -10.64 -7.18
CA ASN A 136 1.43 -10.68 -8.12
C ASN A 136 1.67 -9.91 -9.43
N GLY A 137 2.68 -9.02 -9.49
CA GLY A 137 3.02 -8.25 -10.68
C GLY A 137 1.84 -7.41 -11.19
N TYR A 138 1.83 -7.10 -12.49
CA TYR A 138 0.76 -6.32 -13.15
C TYR A 138 0.26 -7.03 -14.42
N GLY A 139 -0.07 -8.32 -14.34
CA GLY A 139 -0.91 -9.03 -15.34
C GLY A 139 -0.59 -8.78 -16.83
N GLY A 140 0.60 -9.18 -17.29
CA GLY A 140 0.99 -9.09 -18.70
C GLY A 140 1.54 -7.72 -19.16
N TRP A 141 1.51 -6.70 -18.29
CA TRP A 141 2.25 -5.47 -18.55
C TRP A 141 3.76 -5.78 -18.55
N ARG A 142 4.47 -5.37 -19.62
CA ARG A 142 5.92 -5.19 -19.56
C ARG A 142 6.21 -4.08 -18.54
N ARG A 143 7.38 -4.15 -17.90
CA ARG A 143 7.88 -3.17 -16.93
C ARG A 143 7.49 -1.74 -17.33
N LEU A 144 6.84 -1.03 -16.41
CA LEU A 144 6.53 0.38 -16.52
C LEU A 144 7.40 1.12 -15.52
N ASP A 145 8.27 1.99 -16.01
CA ASP A 145 9.03 2.85 -15.13
C ASP A 145 8.07 3.90 -14.55
N GLY A 146 7.78 3.77 -13.26
CA GLY A 146 6.73 4.53 -12.59
C GLY A 146 6.61 4.16 -11.11
N PRO A 147 5.66 4.75 -10.39
CA PRO A 147 5.56 4.60 -8.94
C PRO A 147 4.82 3.32 -8.50
N LEU A 148 4.56 2.41 -9.45
CA LEU A 148 4.02 1.07 -9.22
C LEU A 148 4.95 0.22 -8.32
N LEU A 149 4.41 -0.86 -7.74
CA LEU A 149 5.16 -1.88 -7.01
C LEU A 149 5.97 -2.76 -7.99
N GLN A 150 6.93 -2.13 -8.65
CA GLN A 150 7.95 -2.76 -9.48
C GLN A 150 9.32 -2.31 -8.98
N GLY A 151 10.34 -3.16 -9.07
CA GLY A 151 11.70 -2.75 -8.71
C GLY A 151 12.18 -1.58 -9.57
N ASP A 152 13.03 -0.72 -9.02
CA ASP A 152 13.73 0.31 -9.79
C ASP A 152 14.73 -0.31 -10.79
N LEU A 153 15.20 0.47 -11.77
CA LEU A 153 16.06 -0.06 -12.84
C LEU A 153 17.40 -0.52 -12.25
N PRO A 154 18.02 -1.61 -12.74
CA PRO A 154 19.40 -1.93 -12.38
C PRO A 154 20.30 -0.71 -12.63
N GLY A 155 21.19 -0.41 -11.68
CA GLY A 155 22.05 0.78 -11.73
C GLY A 155 21.41 2.08 -11.24
N SER A 156 20.11 2.07 -10.84
CA SER A 156 19.51 3.24 -10.18
C SER A 156 20.23 3.57 -8.88
N LYS A 157 20.61 4.84 -8.69
CA LYS A 157 21.12 5.32 -7.40
C LYS A 157 20.03 5.16 -6.34
N ASN A 158 20.31 4.40 -5.28
CA ASN A 158 19.35 4.04 -4.22
C ASN A 158 18.09 3.32 -4.75
N GLY A 159 18.26 2.46 -5.75
CA GLY A 159 17.15 1.67 -6.31
C GLY A 159 16.46 0.81 -5.26
N ARG A 160 15.12 0.82 -5.27
CA ARG A 160 14.28 0.04 -4.37
C ARG A 160 13.66 -1.15 -5.07
N THR A 161 13.57 -2.28 -4.38
CA THR A 161 12.81 -3.44 -4.84
C THR A 161 11.30 -3.19 -4.75
N GLN A 162 10.50 -4.02 -5.41
CA GLN A 162 9.03 -3.96 -5.27
C GLN A 162 8.57 -4.21 -3.82
N ASP A 163 9.25 -5.11 -3.11
CA ASP A 163 8.98 -5.40 -1.69
C ASP A 163 9.28 -4.18 -0.81
N GLN A 164 10.42 -3.51 -1.03
CA GLN A 164 10.74 -2.27 -0.31
C GLN A 164 9.71 -1.16 -0.58
N LYS A 165 9.22 -1.05 -1.81
CA LYS A 165 8.13 -0.11 -2.14
C LYS A 165 6.83 -0.49 -1.42
N ALA A 166 6.48 -1.78 -1.34
CA ALA A 166 5.30 -2.26 -0.61
C ALA A 166 5.42 -1.97 0.89
N ARG A 167 6.59 -2.25 1.49
CA ARG A 167 6.92 -1.93 2.88
C ARG A 167 6.81 -0.42 3.16
N ALA A 168 7.32 0.41 2.26
CA ALA A 168 7.21 1.87 2.35
C ALA A 168 5.77 2.39 2.25
N ARG A 169 4.83 1.60 1.72
CA ARG A 169 3.39 1.88 1.75
C ARG A 169 2.68 1.29 2.99
N GLY A 170 3.45 0.89 4.00
CA GLY A 170 2.94 0.38 5.28
C GLY A 170 2.44 -1.06 5.24
N TRP A 171 2.70 -1.83 4.19
CA TRP A 171 2.20 -3.22 4.10
C TRP A 171 2.75 -4.14 5.21
N GLY A 172 3.88 -3.76 5.84
CA GLY A 172 4.45 -4.45 7.00
C GLY A 172 3.89 -4.02 8.35
N GLU A 173 3.08 -2.96 8.40
CA GLU A 173 2.41 -2.50 9.63
C GLU A 173 1.23 -3.39 10.01
N VAL A 174 0.70 -4.16 9.06
CA VAL A 174 -0.47 -5.02 9.23
C VAL A 174 -0.08 -6.48 9.26
N TYR A 175 -0.96 -7.36 9.76
CA TYR A 175 -0.79 -8.80 9.66
C TYR A 175 -0.82 -9.21 8.18
N PHE A 176 0.35 -9.26 7.57
CA PHE A 176 0.51 -9.32 6.13
C PHE A 176 -0.05 -10.63 5.58
N GLY A 177 0.21 -11.77 6.23
CA GLY A 177 -0.35 -13.05 5.82
C GLY A 177 -1.87 -13.08 5.70
N SER A 178 -2.58 -12.28 6.52
CA SER A 178 -4.05 -12.18 6.45
C SER A 178 -4.55 -11.15 5.42
N TYR A 179 -3.79 -10.09 5.16
CA TYR A 179 -4.25 -8.94 4.37
C TYR A 179 -3.59 -8.80 3.00
N GLN A 180 -2.54 -9.57 2.71
CA GLN A 180 -1.81 -9.52 1.45
C GLN A 180 -2.74 -9.66 0.24
N SER A 181 -3.70 -10.59 0.29
CA SER A 181 -4.59 -10.86 -0.84
C SER A 181 -5.40 -9.63 -1.25
N ILE A 182 -6.01 -8.93 -0.29
CA ILE A 182 -6.82 -7.73 -0.59
C ILE A 182 -5.92 -6.57 -1.04
N LEU A 183 -4.78 -6.36 -0.38
CA LEU A 183 -3.82 -5.31 -0.74
C LEU A 183 -3.30 -5.49 -2.17
N ALA A 184 -2.87 -6.71 -2.50
CA ALA A 184 -2.37 -7.07 -3.82
C ALA A 184 -3.47 -7.03 -4.89
N THR A 185 -4.69 -7.45 -4.56
CA THR A 185 -5.83 -7.42 -5.49
C THR A 185 -6.20 -5.99 -5.84
N CYS A 186 -6.33 -5.10 -4.86
CA CYS A 186 -6.59 -3.68 -5.12
C CYS A 186 -5.46 -3.03 -5.95
N GLU A 187 -4.20 -3.30 -5.59
CA GLU A 187 -3.05 -2.72 -6.29
C GLU A 187 -2.99 -3.19 -7.75
N ASN A 188 -3.15 -4.50 -7.97
CA ASN A 188 -3.08 -5.10 -9.30
C ASN A 188 -4.30 -4.68 -10.14
N LYS A 189 -5.52 -4.97 -9.68
CA LYS A 189 -6.73 -4.87 -10.52
C LYS A 189 -7.08 -3.44 -10.89
N LEU A 190 -6.80 -2.45 -10.05
CA LEU A 190 -7.10 -1.05 -10.38
C LEU A 190 -6.02 -0.40 -11.24
N ASN A 191 -4.74 -0.72 -10.99
CA ASN A 191 -3.63 -0.11 -11.74
C ASN A 191 -3.28 -0.88 -13.04
N SER A 192 -3.83 -2.08 -13.24
CA SER A 192 -3.72 -2.84 -14.50
C SER A 192 -5.07 -3.23 -15.07
N ALA A 193 -6.14 -2.47 -14.79
CA ALA A 193 -7.51 -2.76 -15.23
C ALA A 193 -7.64 -2.91 -16.76
N PHE A 194 -6.87 -2.12 -17.52
CA PHE A 194 -6.81 -2.20 -18.97
C PHE A 194 -5.37 -2.31 -19.46
N SER A 195 -5.10 -3.19 -20.41
CA SER A 195 -3.80 -3.32 -21.06
C SER A 195 -3.97 -3.49 -22.57
N GLY A 196 -3.26 -2.70 -23.37
CA GLY A 196 -3.40 -2.74 -24.84
C GLY A 196 -4.84 -2.52 -25.31
N GLY A 197 -5.61 -1.70 -24.59
CA GLY A 197 -7.04 -1.45 -24.86
C GLY A 197 -8.00 -2.51 -24.33
N SER A 198 -7.51 -3.70 -23.94
CA SER A 198 -8.31 -4.82 -23.46
C SER A 198 -8.48 -4.78 -21.94
N LEU A 199 -9.67 -5.13 -21.45
CA LEU A 199 -9.97 -5.28 -20.04
C LEU A 199 -9.25 -6.49 -19.42
N GLU A 200 -8.83 -6.38 -18.17
CA GLU A 200 -8.23 -7.46 -17.41
C GLU A 200 -9.23 -8.62 -17.19
N ARG A 201 -8.75 -9.86 -17.36
CA ARG A 201 -9.60 -11.06 -17.45
C ARG A 201 -10.47 -11.28 -16.21
N TYR A 202 -9.93 -11.06 -15.00
CA TYR A 202 -10.72 -11.23 -13.79
C TYR A 202 -11.85 -10.20 -13.72
N LEU A 203 -11.57 -8.92 -14.02
CA LEU A 203 -12.61 -7.88 -14.07
C LEU A 203 -13.69 -8.22 -15.11
N GLY A 204 -13.30 -8.66 -16.30
CA GLY A 204 -14.26 -9.07 -17.33
C GLY A 204 -15.12 -10.26 -16.94
N ASN A 205 -14.53 -11.29 -16.34
CA ASN A 205 -15.22 -12.54 -16.02
C ASN A 205 -16.06 -12.47 -14.74
N HIS A 206 -15.66 -11.64 -13.77
CA HIS A 206 -16.22 -11.67 -12.42
C HIS A 206 -16.82 -10.35 -11.96
N ILE A 207 -16.63 -9.22 -12.67
CA ILE A 207 -17.14 -7.91 -12.23
C ILE A 207 -18.08 -7.30 -13.26
N VAL A 208 -17.68 -7.27 -14.54
CA VAL A 208 -18.48 -6.65 -15.60
C VAL A 208 -19.81 -7.39 -15.80
N GLY A 209 -20.90 -6.66 -15.80
CA GLY A 209 -22.26 -7.18 -16.00
C GLY A 209 -22.76 -8.08 -14.87
N VAL A 210 -22.01 -8.23 -13.79
CA VAL A 210 -22.43 -9.03 -12.65
C VAL A 210 -23.39 -8.23 -11.78
N ASP A 211 -24.60 -8.75 -11.63
CA ASP A 211 -25.60 -8.17 -10.74
C ASP A 211 -25.13 -8.24 -9.27
N PRO A 212 -25.11 -7.11 -8.53
CA PRO A 212 -24.68 -7.09 -7.14
C PRO A 212 -25.45 -8.03 -6.21
N SER A 213 -26.67 -8.44 -6.57
CA SER A 213 -27.42 -9.48 -5.84
C SER A 213 -26.68 -10.82 -5.78
N LYS A 214 -25.81 -11.14 -6.75
CA LYS A 214 -24.95 -12.34 -6.71
C LYS A 214 -23.94 -12.31 -5.56
N TRP A 215 -23.60 -11.11 -5.07
CA TRP A 215 -22.77 -10.91 -3.88
C TRP A 215 -23.60 -10.57 -2.65
N GLN A 216 -24.90 -10.86 -2.68
CA GLN A 216 -25.84 -10.60 -1.59
C GLN A 216 -25.90 -9.12 -1.21
N ALA A 217 -25.79 -8.22 -2.20
CA ALA A 217 -26.03 -6.80 -1.98
C ALA A 217 -27.43 -6.57 -1.41
N HIS A 218 -27.52 -5.71 -0.40
CA HIS A 218 -28.77 -5.45 0.29
C HIS A 218 -29.82 -4.82 -0.68
N PRO A 219 -31.06 -5.33 -0.74
CA PRO A 219 -32.03 -4.99 -1.78
C PRO A 219 -32.42 -3.50 -1.79
N ASN A 220 -32.39 -2.84 -0.62
CA ASN A 220 -32.69 -1.42 -0.51
C ASN A 220 -31.63 -0.49 -1.13
N PHE A 221 -30.46 -1.02 -1.51
CA PHE A 221 -29.41 -0.28 -2.19
C PHE A 221 -29.21 -0.88 -3.58
N SER A 222 -30.12 -0.53 -4.51
CA SER A 222 -30.08 -1.00 -5.89
C SER A 222 -28.86 -0.42 -6.63
N MET A 223 -27.72 -1.10 -6.51
CA MET A 223 -26.53 -0.82 -7.30
C MET A 223 -26.70 -1.45 -8.69
N LYS A 224 -26.43 -0.68 -9.74
CA LYS A 224 -26.43 -1.22 -11.11
C LYS A 224 -25.18 -2.06 -11.35
N PRO A 225 -25.25 -3.15 -12.13
CA PRO A 225 -24.08 -3.84 -12.63
C PRO A 225 -23.12 -2.85 -13.31
N LEU A 226 -21.82 -3.04 -13.11
CA LEU A 226 -20.82 -2.22 -13.77
C LEU A 226 -20.61 -2.69 -15.22
N ASP A 227 -20.56 -1.77 -16.17
CA ASP A 227 -20.13 -2.07 -17.54
C ASP A 227 -18.66 -1.71 -17.75
N GLU A 228 -18.08 -2.17 -18.87
CA GLU A 228 -16.68 -1.91 -19.19
C GLU A 228 -16.37 -0.42 -19.34
N ASN A 229 -17.28 0.37 -19.92
CA ASN A 229 -17.07 1.80 -20.13
C ASN A 229 -17.01 2.55 -18.81
N TYR A 230 -17.85 2.17 -17.84
CA TYR A 230 -17.82 2.71 -16.50
C TYR A 230 -16.48 2.44 -15.81
N ILE A 231 -16.00 1.18 -15.86
CA ILE A 231 -14.69 0.83 -15.28
C ILE A 231 -13.59 1.62 -15.98
N ARG A 232 -13.65 1.74 -17.31
CA ARG A 232 -12.67 2.49 -18.13
C ARG A 232 -12.59 3.94 -17.71
N GLU A 233 -13.70 4.64 -17.61
CA GLU A 233 -13.72 6.04 -17.19
C GLU A 233 -13.31 6.20 -15.72
N ALA A 234 -13.66 5.27 -14.83
CA ALA A 234 -13.27 5.35 -13.42
C ALA A 234 -11.74 5.30 -13.20
N VAL A 235 -11.05 4.43 -13.93
CA VAL A 235 -9.58 4.25 -13.80
C VAL A 235 -8.77 5.14 -14.73
N LYS A 236 -9.44 5.83 -15.67
CA LYS A 236 -8.80 6.71 -16.64
C LYS A 236 -7.98 7.79 -15.96
N GLU A 237 -6.74 7.93 -16.43
CA GLU A 237 -5.79 8.94 -15.99
C GLU A 237 -5.65 9.01 -14.45
N CYS A 238 -5.78 7.88 -13.77
CA CYS A 238 -5.65 7.81 -12.32
C CYS A 238 -4.76 6.67 -11.88
N TRP A 239 -3.93 6.95 -10.89
CA TRP A 239 -3.15 5.95 -10.19
C TRP A 239 -3.73 5.71 -8.79
N PHE A 240 -3.86 4.43 -8.42
CA PHE A 240 -4.46 3.97 -7.16
C PHE A 240 -3.41 3.26 -6.29
N PRO A 241 -2.47 3.98 -5.67
CA PRO A 241 -1.50 3.37 -4.78
C PRO A 241 -2.20 2.82 -3.53
N VAL A 242 -2.00 1.53 -3.27
CA VAL A 242 -2.51 0.90 -2.06
C VAL A 242 -1.52 1.05 -0.91
N HIS A 243 -1.98 1.71 0.15
CA HIS A 243 -1.32 1.84 1.44
C HIS A 243 -2.05 1.03 2.49
N ALA A 244 -1.31 0.58 3.50
CA ALA A 244 -1.88 0.04 4.72
C ALA A 244 -1.44 0.91 5.89
N MET A 245 -2.38 1.24 6.77
CA MET A 245 -2.09 2.01 7.97
C MET A 245 -2.49 1.20 9.20
N GLY A 246 -1.49 0.61 9.84
CA GLY A 246 -1.67 -0.03 11.13
C GLY A 246 -2.01 0.99 12.21
N TYR A 247 -2.73 0.54 13.24
CA TYR A 247 -3.00 1.33 14.43
C TYR A 247 -2.80 0.47 15.67
N ASN A 248 -2.53 1.11 16.81
CA ASN A 248 -2.45 0.41 18.07
C ASN A 248 -3.86 0.00 18.51
N TRP A 249 -4.23 -1.25 18.22
CA TRP A 249 -5.54 -1.82 18.52
C TRP A 249 -5.80 -2.08 20.01
N LEU A 250 -4.80 -1.87 20.88
CA LEU A 250 -4.98 -1.84 22.34
C LEU A 250 -5.54 -0.49 22.83
N LYS A 251 -5.41 0.58 22.03
CA LYS A 251 -5.89 1.93 22.37
C LYS A 251 -7.34 2.13 21.93
N SER A 252 -7.96 3.18 22.48
CA SER A 252 -9.29 3.63 22.06
C SER A 252 -9.34 3.91 20.55
N ASN A 253 -10.38 3.39 19.88
CA ASN A 253 -10.64 3.65 18.46
C ASN A 253 -10.77 5.15 18.14
N ARG A 254 -11.19 5.98 19.11
CA ARG A 254 -11.22 7.45 18.96
C ARG A 254 -9.82 8.03 18.73
N LEU A 255 -8.86 7.63 19.57
CA LEU A 255 -7.48 8.11 19.46
C LEU A 255 -6.80 7.55 18.21
N SER A 256 -7.04 6.28 17.91
CA SER A 256 -6.56 5.64 16.68
C SER A 256 -7.11 6.34 15.45
N GLY A 257 -8.40 6.69 15.41
CA GLY A 257 -9.02 7.41 14.30
C GLY A 257 -8.41 8.79 14.06
N ILE A 258 -8.18 9.57 15.12
CA ILE A 258 -7.47 10.86 15.02
C ILE A 258 -6.06 10.68 14.47
N ALA A 259 -5.32 9.67 14.94
CA ALA A 259 -3.96 9.41 14.48
C ALA A 259 -3.92 8.99 13.00
N ILE A 260 -4.84 8.12 12.58
CA ILE A 260 -4.96 7.71 11.17
C ILE A 260 -5.38 8.89 10.28
N ALA A 261 -6.30 9.74 10.72
CA ALA A 261 -6.69 10.94 9.97
C ALA A 261 -5.48 11.84 9.67
N LYS A 262 -4.63 12.10 10.67
CA LYS A 262 -3.37 12.84 10.49
C LYS A 262 -2.44 12.17 9.49
N ARG A 263 -2.27 10.85 9.57
CA ARG A 263 -1.45 10.09 8.62
C ARG A 263 -1.99 10.18 7.19
N ILE A 264 -3.31 10.19 7.00
CA ILE A 264 -3.96 10.38 5.70
C ILE A 264 -3.68 11.79 5.16
N CYS A 265 -3.82 12.83 5.98
CA CYS A 265 -3.47 14.21 5.58
C CYS A 265 -2.01 14.29 5.13
N SER A 266 -1.08 13.76 5.93
CA SER A 266 0.34 13.71 5.56
C SER A 266 0.60 12.92 4.29
N LEU A 267 -0.13 11.82 4.05
CA LEU A 267 -0.02 11.04 2.81
C LEU A 267 -0.43 11.87 1.59
N ILE A 268 -1.56 12.58 1.67
CA ILE A 268 -2.05 13.46 0.61
C ILE A 268 -1.02 14.56 0.32
N GLU A 269 -0.51 15.22 1.36
CA GLU A 269 0.53 16.24 1.22
C GLU A 269 1.82 15.70 0.60
N ASN A 270 2.24 14.51 0.99
CA ASN A 270 3.45 13.87 0.44
C ASN A 270 3.29 13.61 -1.07
N TYR A 271 2.11 13.20 -1.53
CA TYR A 271 1.82 13.08 -2.96
C TYR A 271 1.81 14.43 -3.68
N ARG A 272 1.21 15.46 -3.07
CA ARG A 272 1.23 16.83 -3.63
C ARG A 272 2.64 17.40 -3.73
N LYS A 273 3.51 17.15 -2.75
CA LYS A 273 4.94 17.55 -2.77
C LYS A 273 5.73 16.86 -3.88
N GLN A 274 5.35 15.63 -4.23
CA GLN A 274 5.89 14.93 -5.40
C GLN A 274 5.30 15.48 -6.71
N GLY A 275 4.26 16.31 -6.63
CA GLY A 275 3.61 17.03 -7.73
C GLY A 275 2.39 16.31 -8.32
N PHE A 276 1.89 15.25 -7.67
CA PHE A 276 0.64 14.60 -8.07
C PHE A 276 -0.58 15.43 -7.63
N GLU A 277 -1.67 15.31 -8.39
CA GLU A 277 -2.98 15.81 -7.99
C GLU A 277 -3.63 14.79 -7.05
N CYS A 278 -3.49 15.02 -5.75
CA CYS A 278 -4.05 14.20 -4.68
C CYS A 278 -5.02 15.03 -3.84
N GLU A 279 -6.30 14.72 -3.88
CA GLU A 279 -7.33 15.45 -3.12
C GLU A 279 -8.00 14.60 -2.06
N LYS A 280 -8.14 13.30 -2.33
CA LYS A 280 -8.95 12.37 -1.55
C LYS A 280 -8.26 11.02 -1.51
N VAL A 281 -8.74 10.17 -0.61
CA VAL A 281 -8.39 8.75 -0.52
C VAL A 281 -9.65 7.90 -0.52
N ILE A 282 -9.53 6.65 -0.92
CA ILE A 282 -10.54 5.62 -0.69
C ILE A 282 -10.13 4.86 0.56
N LEU A 283 -11.03 4.74 1.54
CA LEU A 283 -10.80 3.95 2.74
C LEU A 283 -11.38 2.54 2.54
N VAL A 284 -10.54 1.53 2.72
CA VAL A 284 -10.96 0.12 2.78
C VAL A 284 -10.69 -0.36 4.20
N THR A 285 -11.71 -0.84 4.89
CA THR A 285 -11.59 -1.20 6.31
C THR A 285 -11.96 -2.66 6.52
N HIS A 286 -11.34 -3.28 7.53
CA HIS A 286 -11.68 -4.63 7.95
C HIS A 286 -12.10 -4.63 9.42
N SER A 287 -13.22 -5.29 9.76
CA SER A 287 -13.66 -5.52 11.15
C SER A 287 -13.64 -4.22 12.00
N MET A 288 -12.94 -4.20 13.15
CA MET A 288 -12.82 -3.03 14.04
C MET A 288 -12.19 -1.79 13.37
N GLY A 289 -11.49 -1.95 12.24
CA GLY A 289 -11.03 -0.82 11.42
C GLY A 289 -12.17 0.05 10.93
N GLY A 290 -13.39 -0.50 10.78
CA GLY A 290 -14.59 0.27 10.49
C GLY A 290 -14.94 1.27 11.59
N LEU A 291 -14.75 0.92 12.87
CA LEU A 291 -14.98 1.85 13.99
C LEU A 291 -13.94 2.97 14.03
N VAL A 292 -12.69 2.66 13.68
CA VAL A 292 -11.63 3.66 13.55
C VAL A 292 -11.98 4.65 12.42
N HIS A 293 -12.48 4.14 11.30
CA HIS A 293 -12.93 4.94 10.17
C HIS A 293 -14.08 5.89 10.48
N LEU A 294 -15.07 5.47 11.27
CA LEU A 294 -16.18 6.34 11.68
C LEU A 294 -15.71 7.64 12.36
N VAL A 295 -14.59 7.57 13.10
CA VAL A 295 -14.00 8.74 13.76
C VAL A 295 -13.34 9.68 12.75
N ILE A 296 -12.72 9.14 11.70
CA ILE A 296 -12.07 9.92 10.63
C ILE A 296 -13.09 10.79 9.90
N HIS A 297 -14.29 10.26 9.65
CA HIS A 297 -15.37 10.98 8.97
C HIS A 297 -16.14 11.97 9.86
N ASN A 298 -15.90 11.97 11.17
CA ASN A 298 -16.59 12.88 12.06
C ASN A 298 -16.01 14.31 11.93
N SER A 299 -16.86 15.25 11.50
CA SER A 299 -16.53 16.64 11.15
C SER A 299 -15.87 17.44 12.29
N SER A 300 -16.01 17.00 13.54
CA SER A 300 -15.34 17.60 14.69
C SER A 300 -13.85 17.26 14.75
N VAL A 301 -13.43 16.14 14.14
CA VAL A 301 -12.04 15.66 14.12
C VAL A 301 -11.31 16.10 12.85
N SER A 302 -12.00 16.20 11.72
CA SER A 302 -11.44 16.68 10.45
C SER A 302 -10.95 18.14 10.50
N LYS A 303 -11.37 18.92 11.50
CA LYS A 303 -10.88 20.30 11.75
C LYS A 303 -9.53 20.36 12.50
N PHE A 304 -9.06 19.24 13.06
CA PHE A 304 -7.80 19.13 13.80
C PHE A 304 -6.72 18.32 13.05
N ALA A 305 -6.98 18.00 11.79
CA ALA A 305 -6.10 17.25 10.90
C ALA A 305 -5.63 18.12 9.74
#